data_AF-A0A2C6AY49-F1
#
_entry.id   AF-A0A2C6AY49-F1
#
_cell.length_a   1.000
_cell.length_b   1.000
_cell.length_c   1.000
_cell.angle_alpha   90.00
_cell.angle_beta   90.00
_cell.angle_gamma   90.00
#
_symmetry.space_group_name_H-M   'P 1'
#
loop_
_entity.id
_entity.type
_entity.pdbx_description
1 polymer ?
#
loop_
_entity_poly.entity_id
_entity_poly.type
_entity_poly.pdbx_seq_one_letter_code
_entity_poly.pdbx_strand_id
1 'polypeptide(L)'
;MKDLINQAIVYLANFSVEQWIWLAVAGLILIYIFYNRKQYVNLFRQAVIVSEESFNSGEGRKKLEAAVNFILYRTSSLPWIARIVIIRFISKKRMIDIIEKTLQKFSDIFANSYKIDIKGNEEDGEN
;
A
#
# COMPACT_ATOMS: atom_id res chain seq x y z
N MET A 1 3.65 -32.44 8.75
CA MET A 1 2.28 -31.90 8.86
C MET A 1 1.45 -32.57 9.95
N LYS A 2 1.31 -33.90 9.98
CA LYS A 2 0.58 -34.59 11.07
C LYS A 2 1.15 -34.30 12.47
N ASP A 3 2.47 -34.26 12.62
CA ASP A 3 3.11 -33.91 13.90
C ASP A 3 2.83 -32.48 14.38
N LEU A 4 2.82 -31.50 13.48
CA LEU A 4 2.53 -30.10 13.83
C LEU A 4 1.08 -29.93 14.25
N ILE A 5 0.16 -30.61 13.57
CA ILE A 5 -1.28 -30.59 13.92
C ILE A 5 -1.48 -31.24 15.29
N ASN A 6 -0.84 -32.39 15.54
CA ASN A 6 -0.92 -33.07 16.84
C ASN A 6 -0.31 -32.23 17.97
N GLN A 7 0.82 -31.56 17.74
CA GLN A 7 1.43 -30.64 18.71
C GLN A 7 0.51 -29.44 19.01
N ALA A 8 -0.14 -28.87 17.98
CA ALA A 8 -1.10 -27.79 18.17
C ALA A 8 -2.33 -28.25 18.97
N ILE A 9 -2.84 -29.45 18.71
CA ILE A 9 -3.98 -30.04 19.45
C ILE A 9 -3.61 -30.25 20.93
N VAL A 10 -2.44 -30.81 21.22
CA VAL A 10 -1.97 -31.01 22.60
C VAL A 10 -1.79 -29.68 23.32
N TYR A 11 -1.26 -28.66 22.63
CA TYR A 11 -1.11 -27.32 23.18
C TYR A 11 -2.47 -26.69 23.52
N LEU A 12 -3.44 -26.77 22.62
CA LEU A 12 -4.80 -26.25 22.82
C LEU A 12 -5.56 -27.02 23.91
N ALA A 13 -5.34 -28.33 24.05
CA ALA A 13 -5.97 -29.15 25.08
C ALA A 13 -5.53 -28.75 26.51
N ASN A 14 -4.35 -28.15 26.65
CA ASN A 14 -3.81 -27.68 27.93
C ASN A 14 -4.21 -26.25 28.29
N PHE A 15 -5.12 -25.62 27.53
CA PHE A 15 -5.54 -24.24 27.79
C PHE A 15 -6.44 -24.11 29.02
N SER A 16 -6.25 -23.03 29.77
CA SER A 16 -7.15 -22.64 30.85
C SER A 16 -8.50 -22.14 30.30
N VAL A 17 -9.52 -22.11 31.16
CA VAL A 17 -10.86 -21.58 30.81
C VAL A 17 -10.77 -20.13 30.31
N GLU A 18 -9.94 -19.30 30.92
CA GLU A 18 -9.72 -17.91 30.48
C GLU A 18 -9.12 -17.82 29.07
N GLN A 19 -8.16 -18.70 28.74
CA GLN A 19 -7.56 -18.75 27.41
C GLN A 19 -8.56 -19.19 26.34
N TRP A 20 -9.44 -20.13 26.67
CA TRP A 20 -10.56 -20.51 25.80
C TRP A 20 -11.55 -19.37 25.56
N ILE A 21 -11.84 -18.56 26.58
CA ILE A 21 -12.69 -17.37 26.45
C ILE A 21 -12.03 -16.36 25.49
N TRP A 22 -10.74 -16.06 25.65
CA TRP A 22 -10.03 -15.16 24.75
C TRP A 22 -9.98 -15.68 23.30
N LEU A 23 -9.81 -16.99 23.12
CA LEU A 23 -9.90 -17.63 21.80
C LEU A 23 -11.29 -17.46 21.18
N ALA A 24 -12.36 -17.64 21.96
CA ALA A 24 -13.73 -17.44 21.49
C ALA A 24 -13.99 -15.98 21.10
N VAL A 25 -13.50 -15.02 21.89
CA VAL A 25 -13.58 -13.57 21.57
C VAL A 25 -12.83 -13.27 20.28
N ALA A 26 -11.60 -13.78 20.12
CA ALA A 26 -10.84 -13.62 18.89
C ALA A 26 -11.57 -14.22 17.67
N GLY A 27 -12.16 -15.41 17.83
CA GLY A 27 -12.98 -16.05 16.80
C GLY A 27 -14.20 -15.21 16.40
N LEU A 28 -14.91 -14.62 17.38
CA LEU A 28 -16.05 -13.73 17.12
C LEU A 28 -15.65 -12.48 16.36
N ILE A 29 -14.51 -11.87 16.71
CA ILE A 29 -13.96 -10.72 15.96
C ILE A 29 -13.68 -11.10 14.51
N LEU A 30 -13.06 -12.26 14.28
CA LEU A 30 -12.78 -12.75 12.91
C LEU A 30 -14.07 -12.98 12.11
N ILE A 31 -15.09 -13.60 12.72
CA ILE A 31 -16.41 -13.80 12.09
C ILE A 31 -17.04 -12.47 11.73
N TYR A 32 -17.01 -11.49 12.65
CA TYR A 32 -17.56 -10.17 12.41
C TYR A 32 -16.84 -9.45 11.25
N ILE A 33 -15.51 -9.51 11.20
CA ILE A 33 -14.72 -8.93 10.10
C ILE A 33 -15.07 -9.61 8.78
N PHE A 34 -15.17 -10.94 8.76
CA PHE A 34 -15.47 -11.70 7.56
C PHE A 34 -16.89 -11.42 7.05
N TYR A 35 -17.87 -11.31 7.95
CA TYR A 35 -19.26 -10.97 7.62
C TYR A 35 -19.36 -9.58 6.96
N ASN A 36 -18.64 -8.59 7.51
CA ASN A 36 -18.64 -7.21 7.01
C ASN A 36 -17.57 -6.96 5.92
N ARG A 37 -16.92 -8.01 5.40
CA ARG A 37 -15.83 -7.91 4.41
C ARG A 37 -16.16 -6.99 3.24
N LYS A 38 -17.38 -7.09 2.69
CA LYS A 38 -17.81 -6.27 1.54
C LYS A 38 -17.78 -4.78 1.85
N GLN A 39 -18.20 -4.38 3.06
CA GLN A 39 -18.20 -2.98 3.48
C GLN A 39 -16.77 -2.45 3.57
N TYR A 40 -15.86 -3.21 4.20
CA TYR A 40 -14.45 -2.81 4.29
C TYR A 40 -13.81 -2.69 2.91
N VAL A 41 -14.01 -3.68 2.04
CA VAL A 41 -13.48 -3.64 0.67
C VAL A 41 -13.98 -2.43 -0.11
N ASN A 42 -15.26 -2.08 0.01
CA ASN A 42 -15.80 -0.88 -0.64
C ASN A 42 -15.21 0.42 -0.07
N LEU A 43 -15.00 0.49 1.24
CA LEU A 43 -14.37 1.64 1.89
C LEU A 43 -12.92 1.80 1.41
N PHE A 44 -12.16 0.72 1.33
CA PHE A 44 -10.79 0.75 0.81
C PHE A 44 -10.77 1.11 -0.68
N ARG A 45 -11.70 0.59 -1.48
CA ARG A 45 -11.83 0.98 -2.89
C ARG A 45 -12.08 2.47 -3.07
N GLN A 46 -12.98 3.06 -2.29
CA GLN A 46 -13.22 4.50 -2.34
C GLN A 46 -11.98 5.30 -1.93
N ALA A 47 -11.27 4.89 -0.89
CA ALA A 47 -10.03 5.55 -0.48
C ALA A 47 -8.96 5.53 -1.58
N VAL A 48 -8.83 4.41 -2.30
CA VAL A 48 -7.91 4.27 -3.44
C VAL A 48 -8.32 5.21 -4.58
N ILE A 49 -9.60 5.25 -4.96
CA ILE A 49 -10.11 6.13 -6.01
C ILE A 49 -9.85 7.61 -5.67
N VAL A 50 -10.18 8.03 -4.45
CA VAL A 50 -9.95 9.41 -4.01
C VAL A 50 -8.46 9.76 -4.01
N SER A 51 -7.60 8.79 -3.67
CA SER A 51 -6.15 8.98 -3.74
C SER A 51 -5.67 9.18 -5.19
N GLU A 52 -6.15 8.35 -6.12
CA GLU A 52 -5.88 8.51 -7.56
C GLU A 52 -6.35 9.88 -8.07
N GLU A 53 -7.59 10.26 -7.78
CA GLU A 53 -8.13 11.58 -8.15
C GLU A 53 -7.30 12.72 -7.56
N SER A 54 -6.85 12.59 -6.31
CA SER A 54 -5.99 13.58 -5.66
C SER A 54 -4.65 13.73 -6.39
N PHE A 55 -3.98 12.62 -6.74
CA PHE A 55 -2.73 12.66 -7.51
C PHE A 55 -2.93 13.18 -8.93
N ASN A 56 -4.07 12.87 -9.55
CA ASN A 56 -4.42 13.32 -10.90
C ASN A 56 -4.93 14.77 -10.94
N SER A 57 -5.31 15.34 -9.81
CA SER A 57 -5.73 16.74 -9.70
C SER A 57 -4.61 17.70 -10.10
N GLY A 58 -4.96 18.85 -10.68
CA GLY A 58 -3.99 19.87 -11.06
C GLY A 58 -3.14 20.37 -9.87
N GLU A 59 -3.71 20.39 -8.66
CA GLU A 59 -2.99 20.76 -7.44
C GLU A 59 -2.08 19.62 -6.94
N GLY A 60 -2.55 18.37 -6.95
CA GLY A 60 -1.76 17.20 -6.55
C GLY A 60 -0.54 17.00 -7.43
N ARG A 61 -0.69 17.16 -8.75
CA ARG A 61 0.44 17.12 -9.69
C ARG A 61 1.47 18.21 -9.42
N LYS A 62 1.02 19.42 -9.08
CA LYS A 62 1.92 20.53 -8.70
C LYS A 62 2.64 20.27 -7.37
N LYS A 63 1.95 19.72 -6.38
CA LYS A 63 2.54 19.32 -5.09
C LYS A 63 3.60 18.24 -5.26
N LEU A 64 3.33 17.23 -6.10
CA LEU A 64 4.30 16.17 -6.42
C LEU A 64 5.52 16.75 -7.13
N GLU A 65 5.33 17.60 -8.13
CA GLU A 65 6.42 18.26 -8.84
C GLU A 65 7.24 19.18 -7.94
N ALA A 66 6.60 19.93 -7.05
CA ALA A 66 7.27 20.75 -6.04
C ALA A 66 8.12 19.88 -5.09
N ALA A 67 7.61 18.72 -4.66
CA ALA A 67 8.37 17.78 -3.83
C ALA A 67 9.60 17.23 -4.58
N VAL A 68 9.45 16.85 -5.86
CA VAL A 68 10.57 16.41 -6.71
C VAL A 68 11.64 17.50 -6.80
N ASN A 69 11.22 18.71 -7.13
CA ASN A 69 12.13 19.86 -7.28
C ASN A 69 12.82 20.22 -5.97
N PHE A 70 12.12 20.12 -4.83
CA PHE A 70 12.71 20.33 -3.52
C PHE A 70 13.81 19.30 -3.23
N ILE A 71 13.59 18.02 -3.53
CA ILE A 71 14.61 17.00 -3.33
C ILE A 71 15.81 17.24 -4.25
N LEU A 72 15.58 17.59 -5.52
CA LEU A 72 16.65 17.94 -6.46
C LEU A 72 17.45 19.17 -5.99
N TYR A 73 16.77 20.17 -5.44
CA TYR A 73 17.40 21.36 -4.85
C TYR A 73 18.29 20.98 -3.65
N ARG A 74 17.78 20.20 -2.70
CA ARG A 74 18.55 19.72 -1.54
C ARG A 74 19.71 18.80 -1.94
N THR A 75 19.54 18.04 -3.01
CA THR A 75 20.59 17.17 -3.56
C THR A 75 21.71 17.97 -4.21
N SER A 76 21.41 19.18 -4.69
CA SER A 76 22.41 20.04 -5.34
C SER A 76 23.48 20.56 -4.39
N SER A 77 23.27 20.50 -3.07
CA SER A 77 24.30 20.81 -2.07
C SER A 77 25.21 19.61 -1.73
N LEU A 78 25.03 18.45 -2.35
CA LEU A 78 25.86 17.26 -2.14
C LEU A 78 27.05 17.22 -3.13
N PRO A 79 28.11 16.46 -2.81
CA PRO A 79 29.20 16.19 -3.75
C PRO A 79 28.68 15.65 -5.09
N TRP A 80 29.34 16.02 -6.19
CA TRP A 80 28.89 15.75 -7.55
C TRP A 80 28.58 14.26 -7.83
N ILE A 81 29.32 13.34 -7.20
CA ILE A 81 29.12 11.88 -7.30
C ILE A 81 27.75 11.47 -6.74
N ALA A 82 27.40 11.94 -5.54
CA ALA A 82 26.11 11.67 -4.92
C ALA A 82 24.95 12.29 -5.72
N ARG A 83 25.18 13.48 -6.27
CA ARG A 83 24.21 14.19 -7.13
C ARG A 83 23.85 13.38 -8.38
N ILE A 84 24.83 12.77 -9.06
CA ILE A 84 24.58 11.94 -10.25
C ILE A 84 23.70 10.73 -9.92
N VAL A 85 24.01 10.04 -8.83
CA VAL A 85 23.23 8.86 -8.40
C VAL A 85 21.79 9.27 -8.10
N ILE A 86 21.60 10.30 -7.29
CA ILE A 86 20.26 10.70 -6.83
C ILE A 86 19.40 11.22 -7.98
N ILE A 87 19.93 12.04 -8.89
CA ILE A 87 19.19 12.56 -10.05
C ILE A 87 18.69 11.41 -10.95
N ARG A 88 19.46 10.31 -11.08
CA ARG A 88 19.05 9.13 -11.86
C ARG A 88 17.79 8.48 -11.27
N PHE A 89 17.58 8.55 -9.97
CA PHE A 89 16.46 7.91 -9.27
C PHE A 89 15.26 8.85 -9.04
N ILE A 90 15.49 10.14 -8.86
CA ILE A 90 14.48 11.14 -8.44
C ILE A 90 13.94 11.89 -9.65
N SER A 91 13.28 11.17 -10.57
CA SER A 91 12.48 11.79 -11.62
C SER A 91 11.00 11.81 -11.23
N LYS A 92 10.26 12.83 -11.66
CA LYS A 92 8.80 12.92 -11.46
C LYS A 92 8.10 11.65 -11.92
N LYS A 93 8.47 11.15 -13.11
CA LYS A 93 7.94 9.91 -13.68
C LYS A 93 8.19 8.69 -12.79
N ARG A 94 9.42 8.50 -12.29
CA ARG A 94 9.75 7.38 -11.39
C ARG A 94 9.00 7.48 -10.06
N MET A 95 8.84 8.68 -9.51
CA MET A 95 8.03 8.85 -8.30
C MET A 95 6.56 8.52 -8.54
N ILE A 96 6.00 8.93 -9.68
CA ILE A 96 4.63 8.55 -10.07
C ILE A 96 4.51 7.02 -10.17
N ASP A 97 5.41 6.36 -10.90
CA ASP A 97 5.40 4.89 -11.05
C ASP A 97 5.53 4.16 -9.70
N ILE A 98 6.36 4.66 -8.78
CA ILE A 98 6.49 4.10 -7.42
C ILE A 98 5.19 4.28 -6.63
N ILE A 99 4.57 5.45 -6.69
CA ILE A 99 3.29 5.74 -6.01
C ILE A 99 2.21 4.84 -6.58
N GLU A 100 2.10 4.74 -7.91
CA GLU A 100 1.14 3.90 -8.61
C GLU A 100 1.30 2.43 -8.23
N LYS A 101 2.53 1.88 -8.29
CA LYS A 101 2.82 0.49 -7.86
C LYS A 101 2.48 0.25 -6.40
N THR A 102 2.72 1.22 -5.54
CA THR A 102 2.42 1.11 -4.11
C THR A 102 0.92 1.11 -3.86
N LEU A 103 0.20 2.03 -4.51
CA LEU A 103 -1.25 2.11 -4.43
C LEU A 103 -1.89 0.86 -5.06
N GLN A 104 -1.30 0.31 -6.14
CA GLN A 104 -1.78 -0.89 -6.81
C GLN A 104 -1.66 -2.12 -5.89
N LYS A 105 -0.50 -2.30 -5.23
CA LYS A 105 -0.35 -3.35 -4.22
C LYS A 105 -1.37 -3.23 -3.09
N PHE A 106 -1.64 -2.01 -2.63
CA PHE A 106 -2.66 -1.78 -1.62
C PHE A 106 -4.06 -2.14 -2.14
N SER A 107 -4.38 -1.75 -3.37
CA SER A 107 -5.64 -2.06 -4.03
C SER A 107 -5.84 -3.56 -4.27
N ASP A 108 -4.78 -4.29 -4.63
CA ASP A 108 -4.83 -5.74 -4.83
C ASP A 108 -5.16 -6.48 -3.53
N ILE A 109 -4.64 -6.01 -2.40
CA ILE A 109 -4.89 -6.62 -1.09
C ILE A 109 -6.28 -6.23 -0.54
N PHE A 110 -6.67 -4.97 -0.68
CA PHE A 110 -7.80 -4.40 0.08
C PHE A 110 -9.00 -3.95 -0.76
N ALA A 111 -8.83 -3.68 -2.05
CA ALA A 111 -9.82 -3.01 -2.90
C ALA A 111 -10.29 -3.84 -4.12
N ASN A 112 -10.19 -5.17 -4.05
CA ASN A 112 -10.50 -6.09 -5.16
C ASN A 112 -9.73 -5.77 -6.46
N SER A 113 -8.45 -5.40 -6.34
CA SER A 113 -7.60 -5.12 -7.52
C SER A 113 -8.15 -4.02 -8.43
N TYR A 114 -8.73 -2.98 -7.84
CA TYR A 114 -9.05 -1.76 -8.60
C TYR A 114 -7.75 -1.23 -9.25
N LYS A 115 -7.78 -1.06 -10.57
CA LYS A 115 -6.63 -0.60 -11.33
C LYS A 115 -6.47 0.90 -11.12
N ILE A 116 -5.29 1.30 -10.66
CA ILE A 116 -4.91 2.70 -10.49
C ILE A 116 -4.12 3.15 -11.71
N ASP A 117 -4.37 4.38 -12.14
CA ASP A 117 -3.61 5.04 -13.21
C ASP A 117 -3.31 6.50 -12.82
N ILE A 118 -2.02 6.84 -12.66
CA ILE A 118 -1.61 8.21 -12.32
C ILE A 118 -0.97 8.89 -13.52
N LYS A 119 -1.58 9.99 -13.97
CA LYS A 119 -1.17 10.77 -15.14
C LYS A 119 0.26 11.31 -15.01
N GLY A 120 1.06 11.06 -16.04
CA GLY A 120 2.50 11.43 -16.10
C GLY A 120 3.46 10.25 -15.85
N ASN A 121 2.92 9.03 -15.72
CA ASN A 121 3.61 7.76 -15.91
C ASN A 121 3.68 7.36 -17.40
N GLU A 122 2.83 7.93 -18.26
CA GLU A 122 2.77 7.60 -19.69
C GLU A 122 4.17 7.68 -20.33
N GLU A 123 4.54 6.65 -21.09
CA GLU A 123 5.68 6.71 -21.99
C GLU A 123 5.34 7.70 -23.10
N ASP A 124 6.08 8.81 -23.15
CA ASP A 124 6.07 9.74 -24.27
C ASP A 124 6.54 8.97 -25.52
N GLY A 125 5.62 8.24 -26.18
CA GLY A 125 5.82 7.60 -27.49
C GLY A 125 5.61 6.08 -27.53
N GLU A 126 4.37 5.64 -27.77
CA GLU A 126 4.15 4.75 -28.92
C GLU A 126 4.01 5.68 -30.14
N ASN A 127 5.07 5.78 -30.94
CA ASN A 127 5.03 6.23 -32.33
C ASN A 127 5.65 5.12 -33.18
#